data_AF-A0A7Y3SE87-F1
#
_entry.id   AF-A0A7Y3SE87-F1
#
_cell.length_a   1.000
_cell.length_b   1.000
_cell.length_c   1.000
_cell.angle_alpha   90.00
_cell.angle_beta   90.00
_cell.angle_gamma   90.00
#
_symmetry.space_group_name_H-M   'P 1'
#
loop_
_entity.id
_entity.type
_entity.pdbx_description
1 polymer ?
#
loop_
_entity_poly.entity_id
_entity_poly.type
_entity_poly.pdbx_seq_one_letter_code
_entity_poly.pdbx_strand_id
1 'polypeptide(L)' 'MRAFLETSFGPNELSVIDQSFKDWLETHHLTKNSAEAELAAAIIINLYREGHDTRQELDTAMSLHRGLADLGELASRS' A
#
# COMPACT_ATOMS: atom_id res chain seq x y z
N MET A 1 10.94 -10.33 -12.59
CA MET A 1 10.61 -8.90 -12.77
C MET A 1 9.66 -8.79 -13.95
N ARG A 2 8.35 -8.92 -13.72
CA ARG A 2 7.35 -8.67 -14.77
C ARG A 2 6.77 -7.29 -14.46
N ALA A 3 6.75 -6.42 -15.45
CA ALA A 3 5.98 -5.18 -15.51
C ALA A 3 6.28 -3.99 -14.58
N PHE A 4 7.27 -3.98 -13.65
CA PHE A 4 7.50 -2.79 -12.79
C PHE A 4 7.53 -1.47 -13.57
N LEU A 5 8.26 -1.38 -14.68
CA LEU A 5 8.31 -0.17 -15.53
C LEU A 5 7.17 -0.05 -16.56
N GLU A 6 6.37 -1.09 -16.73
CA GLU A 6 5.32 -1.19 -17.75
C GLU A 6 3.91 -0.98 -17.16
N THR A 7 3.77 -1.05 -15.84
CA THR A 7 2.50 -0.79 -15.15
C THR A 7 2.05 0.65 -15.38
N SER A 8 1.00 0.82 -16.17
CA SER A 8 0.29 2.08 -16.33
C SER A 8 -0.83 2.15 -15.28
N PHE A 9 -0.88 3.24 -14.51
CA PHE A 9 -1.94 3.45 -13.53
C PHE A 9 -3.12 4.17 -14.17
N GLY A 10 -4.14 3.42 -14.55
CA GLY A 10 -5.43 3.96 -14.96
C GLY A 10 -6.38 4.18 -13.77
N PRO A 11 -7.62 4.61 -14.03
CA PRO A 11 -8.60 4.91 -12.97
C PRO A 11 -8.94 3.70 -12.10
N ASN A 12 -8.93 2.49 -12.67
CA ASN A 12 -9.25 1.27 -11.95
C ASN A 12 -8.09 0.86 -11.02
N GLU A 13 -6.88 0.90 -11.54
CA GLU A 13 -5.63 0.59 -10.83
C GLU A 13 -5.46 1.54 -9.63
N LEU A 14 -5.66 2.85 -9.86
CA LEU A 14 -5.64 3.85 -8.80
C LEU A 14 -6.75 3.63 -7.77
N SER A 15 -7.93 3.17 -8.18
CA SER A 15 -9.01 2.88 -7.23
C SER A 15 -8.67 1.68 -6.33
N VAL A 16 -8.01 0.65 -6.84
CA VAL A 16 -7.58 -0.51 -6.03
C VAL A 16 -6.55 -0.08 -4.99
N ILE A 17 -5.56 0.70 -5.42
CA ILE A 17 -4.49 1.21 -4.54
C ILE A 17 -5.08 2.16 -3.49
N ASP A 18 -5.93 3.10 -3.89
CA ASP A 18 -6.54 4.08 -2.98
C ASP A 18 -7.40 3.40 -1.92
N GLN A 19 -8.20 2.39 -2.28
CA GLN A 19 -9.00 1.66 -1.31
C GLN A 19 -8.14 0.87 -0.32
N SER A 20 -7.14 0.13 -0.81
CA SER A 20 -6.26 -0.66 0.07
C SER A 20 -5.43 0.24 1.00
N PHE A 21 -5.00 1.40 0.50
CA PHE A 21 -4.32 2.41 1.29
C PHE A 21 -5.22 3.04 2.36
N LYS A 22 -6.47 3.37 2.03
CA LYS A 22 -7.43 3.90 3.01
C LYS A 22 -7.70 2.91 4.14
N ASP A 23 -7.95 1.65 3.81
CA ASP A 23 -8.17 0.60 4.81
C ASP A 23 -6.96 0.43 5.74
N TRP A 24 -5.75 0.51 5.19
CA TRP A 24 -4.53 0.47 5.99
C TRP A 24 -4.42 1.69 6.93
N LEU A 25 -4.69 2.89 6.43
CA LEU A 25 -4.71 4.10 7.27
C LEU A 25 -5.74 4.01 8.39
N GLU A 26 -6.94 3.50 8.10
CA GLU A 26 -8.01 3.32 9.08
C GLU A 26 -7.61 2.30 10.16
N THR A 27 -7.00 1.19 9.75
CA THR A 27 -6.51 0.13 10.64
C THR A 27 -5.44 0.64 11.61
N HIS A 28 -4.57 1.54 11.15
CA HIS A 28 -3.47 2.10 11.93
C HIS A 28 -3.77 3.47 12.54
N HIS A 29 -5.01 3.97 12.39
CA HIS A 29 -5.45 5.29 12.88
C HIS A 29 -4.56 6.45 12.40
N LEU A 30 -4.05 6.36 11.18
CA LEU A 30 -3.13 7.33 10.60
C LEU A 30 -3.86 8.37 9.76
N THR A 31 -3.31 9.58 9.71
CA THR A 31 -3.73 10.60 8.74
C THR A 31 -2.89 10.51 7.48
N LYS A 32 -3.50 10.77 6.33
CA LYS A 32 -2.84 10.74 5.01
C LYS A 32 -1.65 11.71 4.85
N ASN A 33 -1.48 12.66 5.77
CA ASN A 33 -0.42 13.67 5.75
C ASN A 33 0.77 13.32 6.66
N SER A 34 0.78 12.12 7.24
CA SER A 34 1.90 11.62 8.06
C SER A 34 3.02 11.06 7.18
N ALA A 35 4.25 11.07 7.69
CA ALA A 35 5.40 10.49 6.97
C ALA A 35 5.21 8.97 6.75
N GLU A 36 4.59 8.31 7.72
CA GLU A 36 4.23 6.89 7.69
C GLU A 36 3.24 6.60 6.57
N ALA A 37 2.25 7.47 6.37
CA ALA A 37 1.29 7.36 5.26
C ALA A 37 1.96 7.49 3.89
N GLU A 38 2.89 8.43 3.72
CA GLU A 38 3.64 8.58 2.46
C GLU A 38 4.49 7.34 2.16
N LEU A 39 5.18 6.80 3.17
CA LEU A 39 5.97 5.58 3.03
C LEU A 39 5.11 4.36 2.72
N ALA A 40 3.97 4.21 3.40
CA ALA A 40 3.02 3.14 3.15
C ALA A 40 2.48 3.21 1.71
N ALA A 41 2.11 4.40 1.22
CA ALA A 41 1.67 4.58 -0.16
C ALA A 41 2.73 4.14 -1.18
N ALA A 42 4.00 4.49 -0.96
CA ALA A 42 5.10 4.07 -1.83
C ALA A 42 5.28 2.54 -1.85
N ILE A 43 5.15 1.87 -0.70
CA ILE A 43 5.21 0.41 -0.59
C ILE A 43 4.04 -0.23 -1.35
N ILE A 44 2.81 0.22 -1.12
CA ILE A 44 1.60 -0.34 -1.75
C ILE A 44 1.66 -0.20 -3.26
N ILE A 45 2.12 0.95 -3.78
CA ILE A 45 2.32 1.15 -5.22
C ILE A 45 3.36 0.16 -5.78
N ASN A 46 4.45 -0.10 -5.05
CA ASN A 46 5.45 -1.06 -5.49
C ASN A 46 4.91 -2.50 -5.50
N LEU A 47 4.17 -2.91 -4.46
CA LEU A 47 3.52 -4.23 -4.41
C LEU A 47 2.56 -4.41 -5.60
N TYR A 48 1.77 -3.38 -5.92
CA TYR A 48 0.91 -3.41 -7.10
C TYR A 48 1.70 -3.64 -8.40
N ARG A 49 2.82 -2.91 -8.55
CA ARG A 49 3.72 -3.03 -9.72
C ARG A 49 4.45 -4.36 -9.82
N GLU A 50 4.57 -5.08 -8.72
CA GLU A 50 5.17 -6.43 -8.68
C GLU A 50 4.21 -7.51 -9.21
N GLY A 51 2.95 -7.15 -9.46
CA GLY A 51 1.93 -8.03 -10.03
C GLY A 51 0.79 -8.37 -9.06
N HIS A 52 0.72 -7.71 -7.90
CA HIS A 52 -0.43 -7.79 -7.00
C HIS A 52 -1.52 -6.81 -7.45
N ASP A 53 -2.06 -7.04 -8.66
CA ASP A 53 -2.87 -6.06 -9.39
C ASP A 53 -4.38 -6.10 -9.08
N THR A 54 -4.81 -7.08 -8.28
CA THR A 54 -6.14 -7.13 -7.68
C THR A 54 -6.12 -6.73 -6.21
N ARG A 55 -7.26 -6.23 -5.70
CA ARG A 55 -7.41 -5.85 -4.28
C ARG A 55 -7.03 -6.99 -3.33
N GLN A 56 -7.53 -8.19 -3.58
CA GLN A 56 -7.27 -9.34 -2.72
C GLN A 56 -5.78 -9.71 -2.68
N GLU A 57 -5.10 -9.71 -3.82
CA GLU A 57 -3.67 -9.99 -3.90
C GLU A 57 -2.85 -8.88 -3.24
N LEU A 58 -3.24 -7.62 -3.43
CA LEU A 58 -2.59 -6.47 -2.83
C LEU A 58 -2.72 -6.49 -1.30
N ASP A 59 -3.92 -6.69 -0.76
CA ASP A 59 -4.17 -6.78 0.68
C ASP A 59 -3.37 -7.94 1.31
N THR A 60 -3.31 -9.08 0.61
CA THR A 60 -2.49 -10.23 1.03
C THR A 60 -1.01 -9.86 1.05
N ALA A 61 -0.49 -9.25 -0.01
CA ALA A 61 0.90 -8.83 -0.10
C ALA A 61 1.25 -7.79 0.97
N MET A 62 0.37 -6.82 1.21
CA MET A 62 0.49 -5.82 2.26
C MET A 62 0.59 -6.48 3.65
N SER A 63 -0.24 -7.46 3.95
CA SER A 63 -0.22 -8.18 5.24
C SER A 63 1.07 -8.96 5.49
N LEU A 64 1.75 -9.38 4.42
CA LEU A 64 3.02 -10.12 4.48
C LEU A 64 4.25 -9.20 4.37
N HIS A 65 4.05 -7.93 3.99
CA HIS A 65 5.14 -7.00 3.76
C HIS A 65 5.67 -6.45 5.08
N ARG A 66 6.82 -6.96 5.51
CA ARG A 66 7.48 -6.57 6.78
C ARG A 66 7.62 -5.06 6.95
N GLY A 67 8.03 -4.33 5.92
CA GLY A 67 8.18 -2.87 6.01
C GLY A 67 6.87 -2.14 6.30
N LEU A 68 5.73 -2.70 5.87
CA LEU A 68 4.42 -2.12 6.12
C LEU A 68 3.95 -2.43 7.55
N ALA A 69 4.24 -3.65 8.03
CA ALA A 69 4.00 -4.03 9.42
C ALA A 69 4.83 -3.18 10.39
N ASP A 70 6.14 -3.01 10.12
CA ASP A 70 7.05 -2.19 10.93
C ASP A 70 6.57 -0.71 10.98
N LEU A 71 6.10 -0.17 9.84
CA LEU A 71 5.53 1.18 9.79
C LEU A 71 4.25 1.32 10.62
N GLY A 72 3.35 0.33 10.55
CA GLY A 72 2.13 0.31 11.34
C GLY A 72 2.40 0.25 12.84
N GLU A 73 3.43 -0.49 13.26
CA GLU A 73 3.88 -0.51 14.65
C GLU A 73 4.48 0.82 15.10
N LEU A 74 5.32 1.45 14.27
CA LEU A 74 5.92 2.76 14.57
C LEU A 74 4.85 3.84 14.72
N ALA A 75 3.88 3.86 13.80
CA ALA A 75 2.73 4.75 13.82
C ALA A 75 1.89 4.63 15.10
N SER A 76 1.71 3.41 15.62
CA SER A 76 0.95 3.18 16.85
C SER A 76 1.65 3.69 18.12
N ARG A 77 2.94 4.03 18.04
CA ARG A 77 3.77 4.47 19.17
C ARG A 77 4.02 5.99 19.21
N SER A 78 3.71 6.71 18.13
CA SER A 78 3.86 8.16 18.00
C SER A 78 2.62 8.91 18.47
#